data_AF-A0A931QFR5-F1
#
_entry.id   AF-A0A931QFR5-F1
#
_cell.length_a   1.000
_cell.length_b   1.000
_cell.length_c   1.000
_cell.angle_alpha   90.00
_cell.angle_beta   90.00
_cell.angle_gamma   90.00
#
_symmetry.space_group_name_H-M   'P 1'
#
loop_
_entity.id
_entity.type
_entity.pdbx_description
1 polymer ?
#
loop_
_entity_poly.entity_id
_entity_poly.type
_entity_poly.pdbx_seq_one_letter_code
_entity_poly.pdbx_strand_id
1 'polypeptide(L)'
;MFNSRIFSIIRKEFVQILRDPRTLILVIVMPIMQLFLLGYAATTDVRNIPMAVWDQSQTPQSRSLLDAFRAANYFKISYSVGSTRDYQSLIESGKIRVVLVIPPDYDRRLLEGSAQVLMVLDGSDASIGSTALSTARLVGQSYATKISIERAALTGRPLSAAPPLDVRTQVWYNPDFDSAYFMIPGVIGMILSFITTILTATTIVRER
;
A
#
# COMPACT_ATOMS: atom_id res chain seq x y z
N MET A 1 53.80 -3.11 -10.70
CA MET A 1 53.61 -2.54 -12.05
C MET A 1 52.15 -2.73 -12.44
N PHE A 2 51.34 -1.68 -12.39
CA PHE A 2 49.96 -1.76 -12.88
C PHE A 2 49.98 -2.02 -14.39
N ASN A 3 49.36 -3.12 -14.83
CA ASN A 3 49.43 -3.63 -16.20
C ASN A 3 48.94 -2.59 -17.23
N SER A 4 49.85 -2.03 -18.03
CA SER A 4 49.59 -1.08 -19.11
C SER A 4 48.56 -1.59 -20.15
N ARG A 5 48.41 -2.91 -20.25
CA ARG A 5 47.41 -3.58 -21.09
C ARG A 5 45.99 -3.33 -20.62
N ILE A 6 45.74 -3.40 -19.31
CA ILE A 6 44.40 -3.16 -18.73
C ILE A 6 43.99 -1.71 -18.99
N PHE A 7 44.89 -0.76 -18.77
CA PHE A 7 44.62 0.66 -19.01
C PHE A 7 44.36 0.96 -20.49
N SER A 8 45.11 0.31 -21.39
CA SER A 8 44.89 0.43 -22.85
C SER A 8 43.52 -0.10 -23.28
N ILE A 9 43.08 -1.23 -22.71
CA ILE A 9 41.75 -1.81 -22.99
C ILE A 9 40.65 -0.88 -22.46
N ILE A 10 40.76 -0.40 -21.22
CA ILE A 10 39.79 0.53 -20.63
C ILE A 10 39.65 1.79 -21.49
N ARG A 11 40.77 2.39 -21.90
CA ARG A 11 40.76 3.57 -22.77
C ARG A 11 40.08 3.30 -24.11
N LYS A 12 40.32 2.12 -24.71
CA LYS A 12 39.67 1.72 -25.96
C LYS A 12 38.15 1.64 -25.80
N GLU A 13 37.67 0.94 -24.77
CA GLU A 13 36.23 0.78 -24.52
C GLU A 13 35.53 2.12 -24.25
N PHE A 14 36.14 3.00 -23.45
CA PHE A 14 35.60 4.35 -23.22
C PHE A 14 35.48 5.16 -24.50
N VAL A 15 36.52 5.15 -25.34
CA VAL A 15 36.50 5.83 -26.64
C VAL A 15 35.43 5.23 -27.55
N GLN A 16 35.24 3.90 -27.52
CA GLN A 16 34.23 3.21 -28.32
C GLN A 16 32.81 3.57 -27.88
N ILE A 17 32.54 3.63 -26.57
CA ILE A 17 31.24 4.05 -26.02
C ILE A 17 30.94 5.51 -26.37
N LEU A 18 31.92 6.41 -26.22
CA LEU A 18 31.75 7.84 -26.53
C LEU A 18 31.50 8.10 -28.02
N ARG A 19 31.99 7.22 -28.89
CA ARG A 19 31.91 7.37 -30.34
C ARG A 19 30.70 6.69 -30.95
N ASP A 20 30.06 5.75 -30.24
CA ASP A 20 28.79 5.14 -30.62
C ASP A 20 27.63 5.88 -29.94
N PRO A 21 26.90 6.76 -30.66
CA PRO A 21 25.82 7.55 -30.07
C PRO A 21 24.68 6.69 -29.53
N ARG A 22 24.45 5.48 -30.06
CA ARG A 22 23.39 4.59 -29.56
C ARG A 22 23.75 4.03 -28.19
N THR A 23 24.99 3.55 -28.04
CA THR A 23 25.51 3.04 -26.78
C THR A 23 25.60 4.16 -25.73
N LEU A 24 26.05 5.35 -26.13
CA LEU A 24 26.10 6.52 -25.25
C LEU A 24 24.71 6.93 -24.75
N ILE A 25 23.69 6.96 -25.63
CA ILE A 25 22.30 7.22 -25.25
C ILE A 25 21.82 6.18 -24.24
N LEU A 26 22.06 4.89 -24.50
CA LEU A 26 21.59 3.82 -23.60
C LEU A 26 22.26 3.94 -22.23
N VAL A 27 23.57 4.14 -22.16
CA VAL A 27 24.33 4.22 -20.89
C VAL A 27 23.96 5.45 -20.06
N ILE A 28 23.57 6.56 -20.68
CA ILE A 28 23.20 7.79 -19.96
C ILE A 28 21.69 7.88 -19.71
N VAL A 29 20.87 7.70 -20.74
CA VAL A 29 19.42 7.90 -20.66
C VAL A 29 18.75 6.77 -19.89
N MET A 30 19.18 5.52 -20.03
CA MET A 30 18.53 4.40 -19.34
C MET A 30 18.63 4.52 -17.81
N PRO A 31 19.81 4.80 -17.20
CA PRO A 31 19.90 5.00 -15.75
C PRO A 31 19.17 6.25 -15.27
N ILE A 32 19.17 7.35 -16.04
CA ILE A 32 18.42 8.55 -15.70
C ILE A 32 16.91 8.25 -15.69
N MET A 33 16.41 7.57 -16.72
CA MET A 33 15.01 7.12 -16.78
C MET A 33 14.69 6.16 -15.62
N GLN A 34 15.57 5.21 -15.32
CA GLN A 34 15.42 4.34 -14.15
C GLN A 34 15.37 5.14 -12.85
N LEU A 35 16.21 6.16 -12.68
CA LEU A 35 16.21 7.03 -11.51
C LEU A 35 14.88 7.80 -11.39
N PHE A 36 14.34 8.32 -12.49
CA PHE A 36 13.03 8.98 -12.47
C PHE A 36 11.90 7.99 -12.18
N LEU A 37 11.92 6.81 -12.80
CA LEU A 37 10.92 5.76 -12.58
C LEU A 37 10.97 5.26 -11.13
N LEU A 38 12.16 4.94 -10.63
CA LEU A 38 12.37 4.50 -9.26
C LEU A 38 12.11 5.64 -8.28
N GLY A 39 12.51 6.88 -8.56
CA GLY A 39 12.25 8.03 -7.70
C GLY A 39 10.75 8.34 -7.59
N TYR A 40 10.02 8.20 -8.69
CA TYR A 40 8.56 8.32 -8.69
C TYR A 40 7.90 7.14 -7.96
N ALA A 41 8.32 5.90 -8.23
CA ALA A 41 7.79 4.70 -7.60
C ALA A 41 8.18 4.55 -6.12
N ALA A 42 9.32 5.10 -5.70
CA ALA A 42 9.85 5.05 -4.34
C ALA A 42 9.24 6.13 -3.43
N THR A 43 8.31 6.96 -3.94
CA THR A 43 7.44 7.71 -3.04
C THR A 43 6.48 6.74 -2.37
N THR A 44 6.91 6.16 -1.25
CA THR A 44 6.17 5.19 -0.43
C THR A 44 4.99 5.82 0.33
N ASP A 45 4.44 6.92 -0.19
CA ASP A 45 3.24 7.53 0.36
C ASP A 45 2.05 6.70 -0.13
N VAL A 46 1.72 5.65 0.63
CA VAL A 46 0.55 4.80 0.37
C VAL A 46 -0.71 5.62 0.60
N ARG A 47 -1.10 6.39 -0.42
CA ARG A 47 -2.31 7.21 -0.45
C ARG A 47 -3.29 6.63 -1.47
N ASN A 48 -4.56 7.01 -1.36
CA ASN A 48 -5.61 6.57 -2.27
C ASN A 48 -5.82 5.05 -2.32
N ILE A 49 -5.65 4.35 -1.19
CA ILE A 49 -5.91 2.91 -1.09
C ILE A 49 -7.36 2.66 -1.50
N PRO A 50 -7.63 1.90 -2.58
CA PRO A 50 -8.97 1.66 -3.06
C PRO A 50 -9.77 0.90 -2.00
N MET A 51 -10.87 1.52 -1.56
CA MET A 51 -11.65 1.08 -0.41
C MET A 51 -13.11 0.88 -0.82
N ALA A 52 -13.73 -0.20 -0.34
CA ALA A 52 -15.18 -0.36 -0.36
C ALA A 52 -15.80 -0.11 1.01
N VAL A 53 -17.08 0.26 1.02
CA VAL A 53 -17.84 0.47 2.25
C VAL A 53 -19.11 -0.37 2.21
N TRP A 54 -19.31 -1.15 3.26
CA TRP A 54 -20.57 -1.79 3.58
C TRP A 54 -21.22 -1.06 4.75
N ASP A 55 -22.05 -0.06 4.44
CA ASP A 55 -22.79 0.69 5.44
C ASP A 55 -24.20 0.11 5.62
N GLN A 56 -24.37 -0.67 6.70
CA GLN A 56 -25.66 -1.26 7.06
C GLN A 56 -26.50 -0.34 7.96
N SER A 57 -25.88 0.67 8.59
CA SER A 57 -26.58 1.59 9.49
C SER A 57 -27.27 2.71 8.71
N GLN A 58 -26.61 3.25 7.67
CA GLN A 58 -27.13 4.32 6.80
C GLN A 58 -27.56 5.59 7.56
N THR A 59 -27.05 5.79 8.78
CA THR A 59 -27.35 6.92 9.67
C THR A 59 -26.40 8.11 9.46
N PRO A 60 -26.76 9.33 9.92
CA PRO A 60 -25.84 10.47 9.91
C PRO A 60 -24.50 10.18 10.61
N GLN A 61 -24.51 9.37 11.66
CA GLN A 61 -23.32 8.95 12.42
C GLN A 61 -22.40 8.08 11.55
N SER A 62 -22.96 7.10 10.82
CA SER A 62 -22.19 6.28 9.89
C SER A 62 -21.55 7.12 8.78
N ARG A 63 -22.27 8.11 8.22
CA ARG A 63 -21.74 9.04 7.21
C ARG A 63 -20.61 9.91 7.76
N SER A 64 -20.75 10.40 9.00
CA SER A 64 -19.73 11.18 9.70
C SER A 64 -18.43 10.38 9.88
N LEU A 65 -18.52 9.08 10.19
CA LEU A 65 -17.34 8.20 10.23
C LEU A 65 -16.70 8.08 8.83
N LEU A 66 -17.49 7.87 7.78
CA LEU A 66 -16.99 7.80 6.41
C LEU A 66 -16.29 9.09 5.97
N ASP A 67 -16.81 10.25 6.39
CA ASP A 67 -16.21 11.54 6.10
C ASP A 67 -14.88 11.72 6.82
N ALA A 68 -14.71 11.18 8.03
CA ALA A 68 -13.41 11.14 8.70
C ALA A 68 -12.38 10.29 7.92
N PHE A 69 -12.80 9.14 7.38
CA PHE A 69 -11.95 8.31 6.52
C PHE A 69 -11.61 8.99 5.18
N ARG A 70 -12.55 9.75 4.60
CA ARG A 70 -12.29 10.57 3.39
C ARG A 70 -11.31 11.70 3.67
N ALA A 71 -11.49 12.43 4.77
CA ALA A 71 -10.66 13.56 5.16
C ALA A 71 -9.20 13.16 5.42
N ALA A 72 -8.96 11.91 5.81
CA ALA A 72 -7.61 11.39 6.02
C ALA A 72 -6.79 11.28 4.71
N ASN A 73 -7.42 11.28 3.52
CA ASN A 73 -6.76 11.15 2.20
C ASN A 73 -5.89 9.89 1.99
N TYR A 74 -5.94 8.91 2.90
CA TYR A 74 -5.28 7.61 2.73
C TYR A 74 -6.16 6.61 1.99
N PHE A 75 -7.48 6.69 2.17
CA PHE A 75 -8.43 5.76 1.57
C PHE A 75 -9.26 6.45 0.49
N LYS A 76 -9.41 5.78 -0.65
CA LYS A 76 -10.28 6.21 -1.74
C LYS A 76 -11.52 5.33 -1.77
N ILE A 77 -12.60 5.80 -1.16
CA ILE A 77 -13.89 5.12 -1.17
C ILE A 77 -14.41 5.07 -2.61
N SER A 78 -14.28 3.91 -3.24
CA SER A 78 -14.53 3.72 -4.68
C SER A 78 -15.79 2.88 -4.94
N TYR A 79 -16.20 2.06 -3.97
CA TYR A 79 -17.32 1.14 -4.12
C TYR A 79 -18.19 1.11 -2.86
N SER A 80 -19.49 0.87 -3.06
CA SER A 80 -20.41 0.48 -2.01
C SER A 80 -20.81 -0.98 -2.25
N VAL A 81 -20.83 -1.78 -1.20
CA VAL A 81 -21.08 -3.23 -1.24
C VAL A 81 -22.29 -3.58 -0.37
N GLY A 82 -23.04 -4.60 -0.76
CA GLY A 82 -24.25 -5.04 -0.04
C GLY A 82 -24.09 -6.39 0.65
N SER A 83 -23.06 -7.16 0.31
CA SER A 83 -22.83 -8.51 0.85
C SER A 83 -21.36 -8.83 1.08
N THR A 84 -21.11 -9.85 1.89
CA THR A 84 -19.78 -10.43 2.07
C THR A 84 -19.14 -10.93 0.79
N ARG A 85 -19.95 -11.53 -0.10
CA ARG A 85 -19.47 -12.03 -1.40
C ARG A 85 -19.04 -10.88 -2.32
N ASP A 86 -19.74 -9.75 -2.27
CA ASP A 86 -19.44 -8.61 -3.13
C ASP A 86 -18.04 -8.08 -2.83
N TYR A 87 -17.76 -7.79 -1.55
CA TYR A 87 -16.46 -7.23 -1.19
C TYR A 87 -15.35 -8.27 -1.28
N GLN A 88 -15.63 -9.56 -1.05
CA GLN A 88 -14.67 -10.63 -1.29
C GLN A 88 -14.24 -10.68 -2.75
N SER A 89 -15.19 -10.65 -3.69
CA SER A 89 -14.90 -10.65 -5.14
C SER A 89 -14.12 -9.40 -5.58
N LEU A 90 -14.37 -8.25 -4.95
CA LEU A 90 -13.64 -7.01 -5.23
C LEU A 90 -12.20 -7.05 -4.70
N ILE A 91 -11.97 -7.69 -3.55
CA ILE A 91 -10.63 -7.93 -3.00
C ILE A 91 -9.88 -8.92 -3.90
N GLU A 92 -10.48 -10.05 -4.24
CA GLU A 92 -9.88 -11.10 -5.09
C GLU A 92 -9.53 -10.59 -6.49
N SER A 93 -10.36 -9.71 -7.07
CA SER A 93 -10.07 -9.06 -8.36
C SER A 93 -9.07 -7.90 -8.27
N GLY A 94 -8.56 -7.56 -7.08
CA GLY A 94 -7.61 -6.48 -6.86
C GLY A 94 -8.20 -5.07 -7.05
N LYS A 95 -9.52 -4.93 -7.23
CA LYS A 95 -10.19 -3.64 -7.40
C LYS A 95 -10.23 -2.81 -6.13
N ILE A 96 -10.23 -3.48 -4.98
CA ILE A 96 -10.11 -2.87 -3.65
C ILE A 96 -9.06 -3.61 -2.83
N ARG A 97 -8.49 -2.91 -1.85
CA ARG A 97 -7.54 -3.49 -0.88
C ARG A 97 -8.10 -3.47 0.54
N VAL A 98 -9.12 -2.65 0.80
CA VAL A 98 -9.71 -2.46 2.14
C VAL A 98 -11.24 -2.38 2.03
N VAL A 99 -11.92 -2.93 3.04
CA VAL A 99 -13.38 -2.84 3.20
C VAL A 99 -13.67 -2.37 4.62
N LEU A 100 -14.52 -1.35 4.76
CA LEU A 100 -15.10 -0.99 6.05
C LEU A 100 -16.54 -1.48 6.13
N VAL A 101 -16.83 -2.27 7.15
CA VAL A 101 -18.15 -2.80 7.48
C VAL A 101 -18.66 -2.07 8.71
N ILE A 102 -19.75 -1.32 8.52
CA ILE A 102 -20.47 -0.62 9.58
C ILE A 102 -21.73 -1.43 9.88
N PRO A 103 -21.88 -1.98 11.10
CA PRO A 103 -23.02 -2.81 11.44
C PRO A 103 -24.31 -1.97 11.55
N PRO A 104 -25.49 -2.59 11.43
CA PRO A 104 -26.77 -1.86 11.40
C PRO A 104 -27.07 -1.11 12.70
N ASP A 105 -26.59 -1.62 13.84
CA ASP A 105 -26.78 -1.06 15.18
C ASP A 105 -25.65 -0.09 15.61
N TYR A 106 -24.85 0.38 14.65
CA TYR A 106 -23.73 1.29 14.88
C TYR A 106 -24.15 2.55 15.62
N ASP A 107 -25.24 3.20 15.21
CA ASP A 107 -25.73 4.45 15.79
C ASP A 107 -26.09 4.30 17.28
N ARG A 108 -26.82 3.24 17.62
CA ARG A 108 -27.24 2.92 18.98
C ARG A 108 -26.04 2.57 19.84
N ARG A 109 -25.16 1.67 19.37
CA ARG A 109 -23.95 1.29 20.12
C ARG A 109 -23.00 2.47 20.28
N LEU A 110 -22.98 3.39 19.33
CA LEU A 110 -22.17 4.59 19.44
C LEU A 110 -22.66 5.39 20.64
N LEU A 111 -23.96 5.63 20.78
CA LEU A 111 -24.55 6.33 21.93
C LEU A 111 -24.23 5.64 23.26
N GLU A 112 -24.27 4.30 23.28
CA GLU A 112 -23.93 3.48 24.44
C GLU A 112 -22.41 3.45 24.75
N GLY A 113 -21.57 3.93 23.82
CA GLY A 113 -20.10 3.94 23.96
C GLY A 113 -19.44 2.60 23.66
N SER A 114 -20.11 1.74 22.89
CA SER A 114 -19.70 0.37 22.57
C SER A 114 -19.72 0.09 21.05
N ALA A 115 -19.67 1.13 20.22
CA ALA A 115 -19.68 0.97 18.77
C ALA A 115 -18.47 0.19 18.28
N GLN A 116 -18.71 -0.74 17.37
CA GLN A 116 -17.68 -1.54 16.73
C GLN A 116 -17.85 -1.43 15.22
N VAL A 117 -16.74 -1.25 14.51
CA VAL A 117 -16.70 -1.36 13.06
C VAL A 117 -15.62 -2.34 12.68
N LEU A 118 -15.85 -3.11 11.61
CA LEU A 118 -14.88 -4.08 11.11
C LEU A 118 -14.22 -3.51 9.86
N MET A 119 -12.90 -3.48 9.87
CA MET A 119 -12.11 -3.23 8.68
C MET A 119 -11.45 -4.52 8.23
N VAL A 120 -11.72 -4.93 6.99
CA VAL A 120 -11.08 -6.06 6.33
C VAL A 120 -10.01 -5.52 5.39
N LEU A 121 -8.79 -6.05 5.46
CA LEU A 121 -7.64 -5.60 4.68
C LEU A 121 -7.02 -6.77 3.93
N ASP A 122 -6.62 -6.55 2.68
CA ASP A 122 -5.75 -7.45 1.94
C ASP A 122 -4.29 -7.27 2.38
N GLY A 123 -3.71 -8.29 3.00
CA GLY A 123 -2.32 -8.32 3.45
C GLY A 123 -1.31 -8.79 2.41
N SER A 124 -1.73 -9.13 1.19
CA SER A 124 -0.85 -9.68 0.15
C SER A 124 0.38 -8.80 -0.13
N ASP A 125 0.24 -7.48 0.03
CA ASP A 125 1.35 -6.54 0.09
C ASP A 125 1.54 -6.09 1.55
N ALA A 126 2.64 -6.53 2.17
CA ALA A 126 2.93 -6.25 3.57
C ALA A 126 3.08 -4.75 3.87
N SER A 127 3.61 -3.97 2.93
CA SER A 127 3.82 -2.52 3.11
C SER A 127 2.52 -1.73 3.01
N ILE A 128 1.66 -2.06 2.02
CA ILE A 128 0.34 -1.43 1.88
C ILE A 128 -0.55 -1.84 3.06
N GLY A 129 -0.57 -3.13 3.40
CA GLY A 129 -1.42 -3.68 4.45
C GLY A 129 -1.11 -3.13 5.86
N SER A 130 0.18 -3.05 6.22
CA SER A 130 0.61 -2.46 7.51
C SER A 130 0.30 -0.96 7.59
N THR A 131 0.49 -0.22 6.49
CA THR A 131 0.14 1.20 6.42
C THR A 131 -1.37 1.40 6.55
N ALA A 132 -2.17 0.65 5.80
CA ALA A 132 -3.63 0.70 5.89
C ALA A 132 -4.14 0.38 7.31
N LEU A 133 -3.56 -0.64 7.96
CA LEU A 133 -3.90 -1.04 9.32
C LEU A 133 -3.62 0.08 10.33
N SER A 134 -2.42 0.65 10.30
CA SER A 134 -2.01 1.72 11.22
C SER A 134 -2.86 2.98 11.03
N THR A 135 -3.08 3.40 9.78
CA THR A 135 -3.93 4.56 9.47
C THR A 135 -5.37 4.34 9.89
N ALA A 136 -5.94 3.14 9.68
CA ALA A 136 -7.30 2.85 10.10
C ALA A 136 -7.52 3.00 11.61
N ARG A 137 -6.56 2.51 12.40
CA ARG A 137 -6.56 2.66 13.86
C ARG A 137 -6.44 4.12 14.26
N LEU A 138 -5.55 4.88 13.62
CA LEU A 138 -5.37 6.31 13.90
C LEU A 138 -6.63 7.13 13.58
N VAL A 139 -7.24 6.92 12.41
CA VAL A 139 -8.49 7.60 12.02
C VAL A 139 -9.62 7.22 12.98
N GLY A 140 -9.75 5.94 13.33
CA GLY A 140 -10.72 5.45 14.30
C GLY A 140 -10.57 6.10 15.68
N GLN A 141 -9.34 6.15 16.20
CA GLN A 141 -9.03 6.76 17.49
C GLN A 141 -9.26 8.27 17.48
N SER A 142 -8.86 8.96 16.41
CA SER A 142 -9.08 10.40 16.25
C SER A 142 -10.58 10.72 16.24
N TYR A 143 -11.37 9.94 15.49
CA TYR A 143 -12.83 10.08 15.45
C TYR A 143 -13.49 9.76 16.80
N ALA A 144 -13.06 8.68 17.47
CA ALA A 144 -13.54 8.32 18.80
C ALA A 144 -13.27 9.44 19.83
N THR A 145 -12.09 10.06 19.75
CA THR A 145 -11.69 11.19 20.61
C THR A 145 -12.53 12.44 20.33
N LYS A 146 -12.82 12.73 19.05
CA LYS A 146 -13.71 13.83 18.68
C LYS A 146 -15.10 13.66 19.31
N ILE A 147 -15.67 12.46 19.21
CA ILE A 147 -16.98 12.14 19.79
C ILE A 147 -16.97 12.25 21.31
N SER A 148 -15.91 11.78 21.98
CA SER A 148 -15.84 11.84 23.43
C SER A 148 -15.78 13.30 23.94
N ILE A 149 -15.05 14.18 23.24
CA ILE A 149 -15.00 15.61 23.54
C ILE A 149 -16.37 16.28 23.32
N GLU A 150 -17.03 16.02 22.20
CA GLU A 150 -18.37 16.58 21.90
C GLU A 150 -19.40 16.14 22.96
N ARG A 151 -19.35 14.88 23.41
CA ARG A 151 -20.22 14.39 24.48
C ARG A 151 -19.93 15.02 25.83
N ALA A 152 -18.65 15.17 26.19
CA ALA A 152 -18.27 15.82 27.44
C ALA A 152 -18.76 17.27 27.47
N ALA A 153 -18.66 17.99 26.35
CA ALA A 153 -19.16 19.36 26.21
C ALA A 153 -20.69 19.45 26.35
N LEU A 154 -21.43 18.49 25.81
CA LEU A 154 -22.91 18.49 25.84
C LEU A 154 -23.50 17.99 27.17
N THR A 155 -22.83 17.04 27.84
CA THR A 155 -23.38 16.36 29.03
C THR A 155 -22.73 16.78 30.34
N GLY A 156 -21.64 17.57 30.28
CA GLY A 156 -20.86 17.97 31.46
C GLY A 156 -20.19 16.79 32.20
N ARG A 157 -20.22 15.59 31.61
CA ARG A 157 -19.60 14.39 32.19
C ARG A 157 -18.11 14.34 31.85
N PRO A 158 -17.27 13.82 32.77
CA PRO A 158 -15.87 13.60 32.48
C PRO A 158 -15.69 12.67 31.28
N LEU A 159 -14.60 12.86 30.55
CA LEU A 159 -14.21 11.99 29.44
C LEU A 159 -14.19 10.53 29.93
N SER A 160 -15.04 9.69 29.33
CA SER A 160 -15.05 8.26 29.65
C SER A 160 -13.71 7.65 29.22
N ALA A 161 -13.13 6.79 30.07
CA ALA A 161 -11.83 6.17 29.81
C ALA A 161 -11.87 5.14 28.66
N ALA A 162 -13.05 4.60 28.35
CA ALA A 162 -13.22 3.68 27.22
C ALA A 162 -13.56 4.46 25.93
N PRO A 163 -12.86 4.19 24.80
CA PRO A 163 -13.15 4.85 23.54
C PRO A 163 -14.56 4.46 23.06
N PRO A 164 -15.39 5.43 22.62
CA PRO A 164 -16.77 5.17 22.20
C PRO A 164 -16.89 4.35 20.90
N LEU A 165 -15.77 4.16 20.20
CA LEU A 165 -15.65 3.43 18.93
C LEU A 165 -14.40 2.54 18.96
N ASP A 166 -14.59 1.26 18.67
CA ASP A 166 -13.53 0.28 18.45
C ASP A 166 -13.48 -0.11 16.95
N VAL A 167 -12.33 0.11 16.32
CA VAL A 167 -12.07 -0.29 14.93
C VAL A 167 -11.36 -1.63 14.94
N ARG A 168 -12.14 -2.70 14.75
CA ARG A 168 -11.60 -4.05 14.65
C ARG A 168 -11.04 -4.28 13.26
N THR A 169 -9.87 -4.89 13.18
CA THR A 169 -9.14 -5.06 11.93
C THR A 169 -8.91 -6.53 11.68
N GLN A 170 -9.27 -7.00 10.49
CA GLN A 170 -9.06 -8.37 10.04
C GLN A 170 -8.23 -8.34 8.76
N VAL A 171 -7.07 -9.00 8.79
CA VAL A 171 -6.16 -9.06 7.65
C VAL A 171 -6.34 -10.41 6.96
N TRP A 172 -6.56 -10.39 5.65
CA TRP A 172 -6.65 -11.57 4.80
C TRP A 172 -5.32 -11.83 4.10
N TYR A 173 -5.09 -13.08 3.70
CA TYR A 173 -3.92 -13.60 2.98
C TYR A 173 -2.58 -13.57 3.73
N ASN A 174 -2.26 -12.50 4.47
CA ASN A 174 -1.00 -12.38 5.22
C ASN A 174 -1.21 -11.65 6.57
N PRO A 175 -1.75 -12.33 7.59
CA PRO A 175 -2.10 -11.71 8.87
C PRO A 175 -0.91 -11.11 9.62
N ASP A 176 0.29 -11.70 9.46
CA ASP A 176 1.52 -11.28 10.14
C ASP A 176 2.33 -10.26 9.34
N PHE A 177 1.85 -9.87 8.15
CA PHE A 177 2.58 -9.02 7.20
C PHE A 177 4.01 -9.49 6.94
N ASP A 178 4.21 -10.81 6.78
CA ASP A 178 5.52 -11.35 6.42
C ASP A 178 5.87 -10.89 4.99
N SER A 179 6.90 -10.05 4.89
CA SER A 179 7.41 -9.52 3.63
C SER A 179 7.89 -10.62 2.67
N ALA A 180 8.25 -11.80 3.18
CA ALA A 180 8.72 -12.92 2.39
C ALA A 180 7.67 -13.38 1.36
N TYR A 181 6.39 -13.41 1.73
CA TYR A 181 5.31 -13.85 0.82
C TYR A 181 5.17 -12.94 -0.41
N PHE A 182 5.47 -11.65 -0.26
CA PHE A 182 5.45 -10.69 -1.37
C PHE A 182 6.79 -10.65 -2.13
N MET A 183 7.91 -10.66 -1.41
CA MET A 183 9.23 -10.39 -2.00
C MET A 183 9.85 -11.62 -2.69
N ILE A 184 9.64 -12.83 -2.16
CA ILE A 184 10.26 -14.05 -2.70
C ILE A 184 9.91 -14.29 -4.18
N PRO A 185 8.62 -14.25 -4.61
CA PRO A 185 8.28 -14.43 -6.02
C PRO A 185 8.97 -13.41 -6.94
N GLY A 186 9.03 -12.14 -6.50
CA GLY A 186 9.70 -11.07 -7.25
C GLY A 186 11.21 -11.31 -7.40
N VAL A 187 11.87 -11.73 -6.33
CA VAL A 187 13.31 -12.03 -6.34
C VAL A 187 13.60 -13.25 -7.22
N ILE A 188 12.77 -14.28 -7.22
CA ILE A 188 12.92 -15.44 -8.12
C ILE A 188 12.87 -14.99 -9.59
N GLY A 189 11.88 -14.18 -9.97
CA GLY A 189 11.79 -13.63 -11.33
C GLY A 189 13.01 -12.81 -11.72
N MET A 190 13.52 -11.99 -10.80
CA MET A 190 14.73 -11.20 -11.00
C MET A 190 15.98 -12.07 -11.18
N ILE A 191 16.15 -13.10 -10.35
CA ILE A 191 17.27 -14.06 -10.45
C ILE A 191 17.22 -14.77 -11.81
N LEU A 192 16.06 -15.27 -12.21
CA LEU A 192 15.87 -15.93 -13.50
C LEU A 192 16.22 -14.98 -14.65
N SER A 193 15.72 -13.74 -14.63
CA SER A 193 16.04 -12.73 -15.64
C SER A 193 17.54 -12.46 -15.74
N PHE A 194 18.24 -12.33 -14.60
CA PHE A 194 19.68 -12.11 -14.58
C PHE A 194 20.46 -13.30 -15.14
N ILE A 195 20.12 -14.52 -14.71
CA ILE A 195 20.78 -15.75 -15.19
C ILE A 195 20.58 -15.90 -16.71
N THR A 196 19.34 -15.76 -17.20
CA THR A 196 19.03 -15.84 -18.63
C THR A 196 19.79 -14.79 -19.45
N THR A 197 19.88 -13.56 -18.94
CA THR A 197 20.62 -12.48 -19.62
C THR A 197 22.11 -12.79 -19.72
N ILE A 198 22.73 -13.24 -18.62
CA ILE A 198 24.16 -13.59 -18.59
C ILE A 198 24.45 -14.78 -19.52
N LEU A 199 23.61 -15.82 -19.48
CA LEU A 199 23.75 -16.98 -20.37
C LEU A 199 23.62 -16.58 -21.84
N THR A 200 22.66 -15.73 -22.19
CA THR A 200 22.46 -15.26 -23.56
C THR A 200 23.66 -14.44 -24.04
N ALA A 201 24.14 -13.50 -23.22
CA ALA A 201 25.29 -12.68 -23.55
C ALA A 201 26.58 -13.50 -23.75
N THR A 202 26.83 -14.49 -22.88
CA THR A 202 28.03 -15.33 -22.97
C THR A 202 27.98 -16.31 -24.15
N THR A 203 26.81 -16.84 -24.50
CA THR A 203 26.63 -17.68 -25.69
C THR A 203 26.89 -16.90 -26.99
N ILE A 204 26.34 -15.69 -27.12
CA ILE A 204 26.58 -14.84 -28.31
C ILE A 204 28.06 -14.49 -28.48
N VAL A 205 28.76 -14.22 -27.38
CA VAL A 205 30.21 -13.92 -27.42
C VAL A 205 31.04 -15.17 -27.69
N ARG A 206 30.57 -16.36 -27.33
CA ARG A 206 31.24 -17.63 -27.70
C ARG A 206 31.08 -17.98 -29.18
N GLU A 207 30.00 -17.57 -29.82
CA GLU A 207 29.73 -17.85 -31.24
C GLU A 207 30.32 -16.81 -32.20
N ARG A 208 30.78 -15.65 -31.69
CA ARG A 208 31.51 -14.64 -32.46
C ARG A 208 33.02 -14.76 -32.27
#